data_AF-A0A5E5PUR1-F1
#
_entry.id   AF-A0A5E5PUR1-F1
#
_cell.length_a   1.000
_cell.length_b   1.000
_cell.length_c   1.000
_cell.angle_alpha   90.00
_cell.angle_beta   90.00
_cell.angle_gamma   90.00
#
_symmetry.space_group_name_H-M   'P 1'
#
loop_
_entity.id
_entity.type
_entity.pdbx_description
1 polymer ?
#
loop_
_entity_poly.entity_id
_entity_poly.type
_entity_poly.pdbx_seq_one_letter_code
_entity_poly.pdbx_strand_id
1 'polypeptide(L)' 'MALDKVNEKEVFKATDLMNNRPRKCLGYKTPFEVFAELTGKDYFFKLKCYTYRLNSLPLNYANTTVSHV' A
#
# COMPACT_ATOMS: atom_id res chain seq x y z
N MET A 1 -11.74 23.12 -4.63
CA MET A 1 -11.74 21.81 -5.32
C MET A 1 -12.97 21.07 -4.85
N ALA A 2 -13.93 20.79 -5.72
CA ALA A 2 -15.14 20.07 -5.35
C ALA A 2 -14.85 18.56 -5.36
N LEU A 3 -15.26 17.84 -4.32
CA LEU A 3 -14.92 16.42 -4.10
C LEU A 3 -15.77 15.46 -4.94
N ASP A 4 -16.85 15.95 -5.55
CA ASP A 4 -17.77 15.24 -6.45
C ASP A 4 -17.10 14.79 -7.76
N LYS A 5 -15.98 15.41 -8.14
CA LYS A 5 -15.25 15.12 -9.39
C LYS A 5 -14.11 14.12 -9.22
N VAL A 6 -13.82 13.66 -8.00
CA VAL A 6 -12.67 12.80 -7.72
C VAL A 6 -13.06 11.33 -7.93
N ASN A 7 -12.32 10.63 -8.79
CA ASN A 7 -12.57 9.20 -9.04
C ASN A 7 -11.99 8.34 -7.90
N GLU A 8 -12.67 7.24 -7.56
CA GLU A 8 -12.19 6.25 -6.58
C GLU A 8 -10.76 5.77 -6.89
N LYS A 9 -10.43 5.60 -8.18
CA LYS A 9 -9.08 5.23 -8.63
C LYS A 9 -8.03 6.26 -8.24
N GLU A 10 -8.36 7.54 -8.30
CA GLU A 10 -7.46 8.64 -7.96
C GLU A 10 -7.29 8.73 -6.44
N VAL A 11 -8.39 8.59 -5.68
CA VAL A 11 -8.34 8.52 -4.21
C VAL A 11 -7.45 7.36 -3.77
N PHE A 12 -7.62 6.21 -4.39
CA PHE A 12 -6.83 5.01 -4.08
C PHE A 12 -5.35 5.22 -4.38
N LYS A 13 -5.03 5.74 -5.58
CA LYS A 13 -3.65 6.06 -5.97
C LYS A 13 -3.01 7.07 -5.02
N ALA A 14 -3.74 8.12 -4.64
CA ALA A 14 -3.24 9.12 -3.69
C ALA A 14 -2.97 8.49 -2.32
N THR A 15 -3.88 7.65 -1.84
CA THR A 15 -3.73 6.95 -0.55
C THR A 15 -2.54 6.01 -0.55
N ASP A 16 -2.39 5.21 -1.61
CA ASP A 16 -1.27 4.30 -1.79
C ASP A 16 0.08 5.05 -1.80
N LEU A 17 0.17 6.14 -2.56
CA LEU A 17 1.37 6.98 -2.58
C LEU A 17 1.66 7.63 -1.23
N MET A 18 0.63 8.08 -0.50
CA MET A 18 0.82 8.70 0.81
C MET A 18 1.31 7.70 1.86
N ASN A 19 0.80 6.47 1.81
CA ASN A 19 1.03 5.45 2.83
C ASN A 19 2.27 4.58 2.57
N ASN A 20 2.73 4.48 1.32
CA ASN A 20 4.02 3.86 0.97
C ASN A 20 5.19 4.86 0.99
N ARG A 21 4.96 6.11 1.42
CA ARG A 21 6.01 7.13 1.45
C ARG A 21 6.77 7.11 2.79
N PRO A 22 8.10 6.89 2.78
CA PRO A 22 8.95 7.06 3.96
C PRO A 22 8.81 8.43 4.60
N ARG A 23 8.67 8.49 5.93
CA ARG A 23 8.58 9.75 6.69
C ARG A 23 9.73 9.87 7.68
N LYS A 24 10.42 11.01 7.69
CA LYS A 24 11.53 11.30 8.62
C LYS A 24 11.12 11.15 10.09
N CYS A 25 9.90 11.58 10.44
CA CYS A 25 9.35 11.47 11.79
C CYS A 25 9.06 10.03 12.23
N LEU A 26 9.03 9.08 11.30
CA LEU A 26 8.85 7.64 11.57
C LEU A 26 10.18 6.88 11.46
N GLY A 27 11.32 7.57 11.55
CA GLY A 27 12.63 6.95 11.33
C GLY A 27 12.79 6.42 9.90
N TYR A 28 12.23 7.14 8.92
CA TYR A 28 12.15 6.74 7.51
C TYR A 28 11.30 5.49 7.22
N LYS A 29 10.50 5.01 8.17
CA LYS A 29 9.45 4.01 7.89
C LYS A 29 8.28 4.62 7.13
N THR A 30 7.55 3.77 6.41
CA THR A 30 6.28 4.12 5.78
C THR A 30 5.14 4.03 6.79
N PRO A 31 4.07 4.84 6.62
CA PRO A 31 2.86 4.70 7.43
C PRO A 31 2.30 3.28 7.48
N PHE A 32 2.34 2.52 6.37
CA PHE A 32 1.86 1.13 6.38
C PHE A 32 2.73 0.19 7.22
N GLU A 33 4.06 0.33 7.17
CA GLU A 33 4.97 -0.45 8.02
C GLU A 33 4.69 -0.20 9.50
N VAL A 34 4.59 1.06 9.90
CA VAL A 34 4.31 1.43 11.29
C VAL A 34 2.93 0.93 11.73
N PHE A 35 1.93 1.02 10.85
CA PHE A 35 0.59 0.51 11.15
C PHE A 35 0.56 -1.02 11.31
N ALA A 36 1.27 -1.76 10.46
CA ALA A 36 1.39 -3.21 10.56
C ALA A 36 2.09 -3.62 11.86
N GLU A 37 3.15 -2.91 12.25
CA GLU A 37 3.86 -3.11 13.52
C GLU A 37 2.94 -2.89 14.74
N LEU A 38 2.14 -1.82 14.73
CA LEU A 38 1.27 -1.47 15.86
C LEU A 38 0.04 -2.37 16.00
N THR A 39 -0.50 -2.85 14.89
CA THR A 39 -1.78 -3.59 14.87
C THR A 39 -1.62 -5.09 14.67
N GLY A 40 -0.44 -5.56 14.26
CA GLY A 40 -0.18 -6.94 13.86
C GLY A 40 -0.95 -7.36 12.60
N LYS A 41 -1.50 -6.40 11.84
CA LYS A 41 -2.32 -6.65 10.66
C LYS A 41 -1.61 -6.14 9.42
N ASP A 42 -1.33 -7.03 8.50
CA ASP A 42 -0.81 -6.67 7.19
C ASP A 42 -1.99 -6.39 6.23
N TYR A 43 -2.15 -5.12 5.85
CA TYR A 43 -3.20 -4.68 4.91
C TYR A 43 -2.71 -4.63 3.46
N PHE A 44 -1.45 -5.01 3.19
CA PHE A 44 -0.90 -5.07 1.83
C PHE A 44 -1.73 -5.97 0.91
N PHE A 45 -2.32 -7.03 1.46
CA PHE A 45 -3.14 -7.99 0.72
C PHE A 45 -4.53 -7.49 0.31
N LYS A 46 -5.13 -6.55 1.07
CA LYS A 46 -6.46 -5.99 0.70
C LYS A 46 -6.36 -5.00 -0.46
N LEU A 47 -5.20 -4.36 -0.61
CA LEU A 47 -4.92 -3.41 -1.69
C LEU A 47 -4.73 -4.13 -3.04
N LYS A 48 -4.07 -5.28 -3.04
CA LYS A 48 -3.89 -6.12 -4.24
C LYS A 48 -5.23 -6.59 -4.84
N CYS A 49 -6.23 -6.94 -4.03
CA CYS A 49 -7.52 -7.43 -4.54
C CYS A 49 -8.31 -6.37 -5.36
N TYR A 50 -8.18 -5.08 -5.03
CA TYR A 50 -8.81 -4.00 -5.81
C TYR A 50 -8.02 -3.61 -7.06
N THR A 51 -6.69 -3.75 -7.05
CA THR A 51 -5.88 -3.61 -8.28
C THR A 51 -6.17 -4.75 -9.25
N TYR A 52 -6.40 -5.98 -8.77
CA TYR A 52 -6.82 -7.13 -9.60
C TYR A 52 -8.24 -7.00 -10.16
N ARG A 53 -9.14 -6.24 -9.51
CA ARG A 53 -10.49 -5.95 -10.04
C ARG A 53 -10.48 -4.90 -11.16
N LEU A 54 -9.47 -4.02 -11.19
CA LEU A 54 -9.42 -2.90 -12.15
C LEU A 54 -8.41 -3.08 -13.28
N ASN A 55 -7.38 -3.93 -13.15
CA ASN A 55 -6.46 -4.26 -14.22
C ASN A 55 -6.05 -5.73 -14.14
N SER A 56 -6.51 -6.54 -15.10
CA SER A 56 -5.99 -7.86 -15.42
C SER A 56 -4.53 -7.72 -15.87
N LEU A 57 -3.53 -8.00 -15.02
CA LEU A 57 -2.16 -8.44 -15.38
C LEU A 57 -1.33 -8.69 -14.11
N PRO A 58 -0.68 -9.86 -13.95
CA PRO A 58 0.06 -10.20 -12.74
C PRO A 58 1.49 -9.66 -12.84
N LEU A 59 1.87 -8.75 -11.94
CA LEU A 59 3.27 -8.41 -11.73
C LEU A 59 3.86 -9.34 -10.66
N ASN A 60 4.76 -10.20 -11.13
CA ASN A 60 5.58 -11.14 -10.37
C ASN A 60 6.25 -10.43 -9.19
N TYR A 61 5.90 -10.82 -7.96
CA TYR A 61 6.74 -10.55 -6.80
C TYR A 61 7.76 -11.69 -6.70
N ALA A 62 8.76 -11.66 -7.58
CA ALA A 62 9.94 -12.49 -7.42
C ALA A 62 10.88 -11.80 -6.42
N ASN A 63 11.31 -12.57 -5.42
CA ASN A 63 12.47 -12.36 -4.56
C ASN A 63 12.28 -11.50 -3.30
N THR A 64 11.87 -12.15 -2.21
CA THR A 64 12.59 -12.01 -0.93
C THR A 64 12.49 -13.34 -0.20
N THR A 65 13.48 -14.21 -0.41
CA THR A 65 13.78 -15.31 0.51
C THR A 65 14.20 -14.68 1.84
N VAL A 66 13.26 -14.56 2.79
CA VAL A 66 13.62 -14.46 4.20
C VAL A 66 13.87 -15.89 4.65
N SER A 67 15.12 -16.31 4.52
CA SER A 67 15.68 -17.45 5.24
C SER A 67 15.42 -17.21 6.74
N HIS A 68 14.34 -17.82 7.24
CA HIS A 68 14.27 -18.17 8.65
C HIS A 68 15.21 -19.37 8.85
N VAL A 69 16.06 -19.21 9.87
CA VAL A 69 16.88 -20.21 10.58
C VAL A 69 16.60 -21.67 10.19
#